data_AF-A0A7J8YLK3-F1
#
_entry.id   AF-A0A7J8YLK3-F1
#
_cell.length_a   1.000
_cell.length_b   1.000
_cell.length_c   1.000
_cell.angle_alpha   90.00
_cell.angle_beta   90.00
_cell.angle_gamma   90.00
#
_symmetry.space_group_name_H-M   'P 1'
#
loop_
_entity.id
_entity.type
_entity.pdbx_description
1 polymer ?
#
loop_
_entity_poly.entity_id
_entity_poly.type
_entity_poly.pdbx_seq_one_letter_code
_entity_poly.pdbx_strand_id
1 'polypeptide(L)'
;ATEKDAQTAADIVEEIDAEDVATAKNLKRNIRSVGLELSKSIASEMLIQGKSEILIQESAQKLYLTLCEIEGLTEDERFCTLNKIPDYPTQMLVFFSLPSSMRLE
;
A
#
# COMPACT_ATOMS: atom_id res chain seq x y z
N ALA A 1 -6.21 -48.91 28.94
CA ALA A 1 -5.11 -47.95 28.73
C ALA A 1 -3.90 -48.52 29.45
N THR A 2 -2.79 -48.69 28.75
CA THR A 2 -1.61 -49.41 29.24
C THR A 2 -0.68 -48.46 29.98
N GLU A 3 0.03 -48.90 31.02
CA GLU A 3 0.99 -48.10 31.80
C GLU A 3 2.11 -47.48 30.94
N LYS A 4 2.48 -48.18 29.85
CA LYS A 4 3.35 -47.69 28.79
C LYS A 4 2.81 -46.44 28.08
N ASP A 5 1.50 -46.36 27.85
CA ASP A 5 0.87 -45.21 27.19
C ASP A 5 0.87 -43.98 28.12
N ALA A 6 0.84 -44.19 29.44
CA ALA A 6 0.97 -43.13 30.43
C ALA A 6 2.42 -42.63 30.59
N GLN A 7 3.41 -43.52 30.53
CA GLN A 7 4.83 -43.14 30.59
C GLN A 7 5.27 -42.38 29.33
N THR A 8 4.84 -42.80 28.15
CA THR A 8 5.12 -42.07 26.90
C THR A 8 4.47 -40.69 26.89
N ALA A 9 3.27 -40.54 27.46
CA ALA A 9 2.63 -39.23 27.59
C ALA A 9 3.37 -38.32 28.61
N ALA A 10 3.90 -38.89 29.70
CA ALA A 10 4.68 -38.15 30.69
C ALA A 10 6.02 -37.67 30.11
N ASP A 11 6.75 -38.53 29.39
CA ASP A 11 8.02 -38.18 28.74
C ASP A 11 7.82 -37.07 27.66
N ILE A 12 6.74 -37.14 26.87
CA ILE A 12 6.40 -36.10 25.86
C ILE A 12 6.07 -34.75 26.52
N VAL A 13 5.46 -34.75 27.71
CA VAL A 13 5.14 -33.53 28.46
C VAL A 13 6.40 -32.93 29.11
N GLU A 14 7.38 -33.77 29.45
CA GLU A 14 8.67 -33.35 30.01
C GLU A 14 9.63 -32.79 28.93
N GLU A 15 9.50 -33.23 27.67
CA GLU A 15 10.33 -32.79 26.53
C GLU A 15 9.95 -31.40 25.97
N ILE A 16 8.81 -30.83 26.38
CA ILE A 16 8.49 -29.42 26.09
C ILE A 16 9.16 -28.55 27.16
N ASP A 17 10.41 -28.17 26.94
CA ASP A 17 11.19 -27.34 27.85
C ASP A 17 10.47 -26.00 28.12
N ALA A 18 10.46 -25.55 29.38
CA ALA A 18 10.00 -24.22 29.76
C ALA A 18 10.76 -23.11 29.02
N GLU A 19 12.02 -23.35 28.64
CA GLU A 19 12.83 -22.48 27.79
C GLU A 19 12.22 -22.32 26.37
N ASP A 20 11.76 -23.42 25.77
CA ASP A 20 11.10 -23.40 24.46
C ASP A 20 9.77 -22.63 24.51
N VAL A 21 9.00 -22.81 25.58
CA VAL A 21 7.75 -22.05 25.82
C VAL A 21 8.03 -20.55 25.99
N ALA A 22 9.09 -20.18 26.72
CA ALA A 22 9.49 -18.78 26.89
C ALA A 22 9.98 -18.16 25.57
N THR A 23 10.77 -18.90 24.80
CA THR A 23 11.27 -18.50 23.49
C THR A 23 10.13 -18.29 22.50
N ALA A 24 9.18 -19.22 22.42
CA ALA A 24 7.98 -19.10 21.59
C ALA A 24 7.13 -17.88 21.97
N LYS A 25 6.98 -17.60 23.27
CA LYS A 25 6.24 -16.43 23.76
C LYS A 25 6.91 -15.11 23.38
N ASN A 26 8.24 -15.05 23.44
CA ASN A 26 9.00 -13.86 23.04
C ASN A 26 8.96 -13.65 21.53
N LEU A 27 9.11 -14.72 20.74
CA LEU A 27 8.96 -14.66 19.29
C LEU A 27 7.57 -14.15 18.89
N LYS A 28 6.50 -14.66 19.50
CA LYS A 28 5.13 -14.18 19.27
C LYS A 28 4.97 -12.68 19.55
N ARG A 29 5.59 -12.17 20.63
CA ARG A 29 5.56 -10.73 20.94
C ARG A 29 6.31 -9.91 19.90
N ASN A 30 7.49 -10.36 19.49
CA ASN A 30 8.31 -9.66 18.50
C ASN A 30 7.61 -9.62 17.14
N ILE A 31 7.02 -10.73 16.69
CA ILE A 31 6.22 -10.79 15.45
C ILE A 31 5.05 -9.81 15.53
N ARG A 32 4.32 -9.78 16.66
CA ARG A 32 3.22 -8.82 16.85
C ARG A 32 3.71 -7.37 16.81
N SER A 33 4.86 -7.09 17.42
CA SER A 33 5.44 -5.75 17.43
C SER A 33 5.86 -5.29 16.04
N VAL A 34 6.60 -6.13 15.32
CA VAL A 34 7.02 -5.85 13.95
C VAL A 34 5.81 -5.70 13.03
N GLY A 35 4.80 -6.56 13.18
CA GLY A 35 3.55 -6.45 12.42
C GLY A 35 2.82 -5.13 12.67
N LEU A 36 2.83 -4.61 13.89
CA LEU A 36 2.22 -3.32 14.22
C LEU A 36 2.99 -2.14 13.60
N GLU A 37 4.33 -2.15 13.71
CA GLU A 37 5.16 -1.10 13.11
C GLU A 37 5.05 -1.09 11.58
N LEU A 38 5.02 -2.27 10.94
CA LEU A 38 4.78 -2.40 9.49
C LEU A 38 3.40 -1.86 9.11
N SER A 39 2.35 -2.24 9.84
CA SER A 39 1.00 -1.75 9.60
C SER A 39 0.92 -0.21 9.67
N LYS A 40 1.58 0.38 10.67
CA LYS A 40 1.66 1.83 10.83
C LYS A 40 2.48 2.51 9.73
N SER A 41 3.60 1.90 9.33
CA SER A 41 4.44 2.38 8.22
C SER A 41 3.66 2.42 6.91
N ILE A 42 2.97 1.33 6.57
CA ILE A 42 2.11 1.23 5.38
C ILE A 42 0.99 2.26 5.42
N ALA A 43 0.29 2.39 6.56
CA ALA A 43 -0.77 3.40 6.70
C ALA A 43 -0.24 4.84 6.51
N SER A 44 0.98 5.12 6.98
CA SER A 44 1.61 6.44 6.84
C SER A 44 2.05 6.71 5.39
N GLU A 45 2.62 5.71 4.72
CA GLU A 45 2.99 5.80 3.30
C GLU A 45 1.76 5.96 2.41
N MET A 46 0.72 5.14 2.61
CA MET A 46 -0.56 5.27 1.91
C MET A 46 -1.20 6.64 2.12
N LEU A 47 -1.10 7.21 3.33
CA LEU A 47 -1.63 8.55 3.61
C LEU A 47 -0.85 9.63 2.85
N ILE A 48 0.49 9.54 2.79
CA ILE A 48 1.32 10.48 2.04
C ILE A 48 1.05 10.34 0.55
N GLN A 49 1.02 9.12 0.04
CA GLN A 49 0.74 8.82 -1.36
C GLN A 49 -0.65 9.31 -1.76
N GLY A 50 -1.69 8.99 -0.98
CA GLY A 50 -3.05 9.46 -1.24
C GLY A 50 -3.19 10.98 -1.21
N LYS A 51 -2.49 11.67 -0.29
CA LYS A 51 -2.43 13.14 -0.28
C LYS A 51 -1.74 13.70 -1.52
N SER A 52 -0.61 13.10 -1.92
CA SER A 52 0.07 13.50 -3.15
C SER A 52 -0.81 13.27 -4.39
N GLU A 53 -1.56 12.17 -4.41
CA GLU A 53 -2.49 11.83 -5.48
C GLU A 53 -3.61 12.87 -5.63
N ILE A 54 -4.25 13.25 -4.54
CA ILE A 54 -5.28 14.31 -4.54
C ILE A 54 -4.69 15.64 -5.04
N LEU A 55 -3.54 16.06 -4.52
CA LEU A 55 -2.91 17.33 -4.91
C LEU A 55 -2.50 17.33 -6.40
N ILE A 56 -1.96 16.21 -6.88
CA ILE A 56 -1.58 16.07 -8.29
C ILE A 56 -2.84 16.11 -9.18
N GLN A 57 -3.90 15.38 -8.82
CA GLN A 57 -5.17 15.42 -9.54
C GLN A 57 -5.77 16.83 -9.59
N GLU A 58 -5.81 17.54 -8.45
CA GLU A 58 -6.28 18.93 -8.40
C GLU A 58 -5.44 19.85 -9.30
N SER A 59 -4.11 19.69 -9.28
CA SER A 59 -3.21 20.49 -10.11
C SER A 59 -3.38 20.19 -11.61
N ALA A 60 -3.58 18.92 -11.98
CA ALA A 60 -3.82 18.49 -13.35
C ALA A 60 -5.16 19.01 -13.87
N GLN A 61 -6.22 18.95 -13.06
CA GLN A 61 -7.52 19.53 -13.41
C GLN A 61 -7.45 21.04 -13.59
N LYS A 62 -6.76 21.74 -12.67
CA LYS A 62 -6.56 23.19 -12.78
C LYS A 62 -5.81 23.56 -14.06
N LEU A 63 -4.74 22.82 -14.38
CA LEU A 63 -3.98 23.01 -15.61
C LEU A 63 -4.86 22.76 -16.84
N TYR A 64 -5.65 21.68 -16.85
CA TYR A 64 -6.58 21.38 -17.93
C TYR A 64 -7.58 22.52 -18.16
N LEU A 65 -8.18 23.04 -17.09
CA LEU A 65 -9.09 24.19 -17.17
C LEU A 65 -8.40 25.43 -17.76
N THR A 66 -7.18 25.74 -17.32
CA THR A 66 -6.40 26.85 -17.88
C THR A 66 -6.10 26.64 -19.37
N LEU A 67 -5.78 25.41 -19.79
CA LEU A 67 -5.56 25.10 -21.21
C LEU A 67 -6.85 25.23 -22.04
N CYS A 68 -8.02 24.99 -21.44
CA CYS A 68 -9.32 25.18 -22.10
C CYS A 68 -9.64 26.65 -22.39
N GLU A 69 -9.11 27.58 -21.59
CA GLU A 69 -9.30 29.03 -21.77
C GLU A 69 -8.43 29.61 -22.89
N ILE A 70 -7.43 28.86 -23.38
CA ILE A 70 -6.53 29.31 -24.45
C ILE A 70 -7.24 29.16 -25.81
N GLU A 71 -7.51 30.30 -26.44
CA GLU A 71 -8.10 30.34 -27.78
C GLU A 71 -7.14 29.76 -28.83
N GLY A 72 -7.67 28.95 -29.75
CA GLY A 72 -6.90 28.29 -30.81
C GLY A 72 -6.21 26.99 -30.39
N LEU A 73 -6.23 26.60 -29.12
CA LEU A 73 -5.66 25.33 -28.65
C LEU A 73 -6.65 24.17 -28.87
N THR A 74 -6.24 23.17 -29.64
CA THR A 74 -7.02 21.96 -29.90
C THR A 74 -7.03 21.01 -28.70
N GLU A 75 -8.03 20.13 -28.64
CA GLU A 75 -8.17 19.16 -27.54
C GLU A 75 -6.97 18.19 -27.47
N ASP A 76 -6.45 17.74 -28.61
CA ASP A 76 -5.25 16.90 -28.68
C ASP A 76 -4.00 17.61 -28.12
N GLU A 77 -3.83 18.89 -28.41
CA GLU A 77 -2.70 19.68 -27.87
C GLU A 77 -2.77 19.86 -26.36
N ARG A 78 -4.00 19.96 -25.80
CA ARG A 78 -4.23 20.00 -24.35
C ARG A 78 -3.74 18.70 -23.71
N PHE A 79 -4.08 17.55 -24.30
CA PHE A 79 -3.65 16.24 -23.80
C PHE A 79 -2.16 16.00 -23.97
N CYS A 80 -1.57 16.37 -25.11
CA CYS A 80 -0.12 16.31 -25.30
C CYS A 80 0.63 17.17 -24.27
N THR A 81 0.05 18.29 -23.83
CA THR A 81 0.65 19.14 -22.80
C THR A 81 0.56 18.51 -21.41
N LEU A 82 -0.58 17.92 -21.06
CA LEU A 82 -0.73 17.18 -19.79
C LEU A 82 0.19 15.96 -19.70
N ASN A 83 0.36 15.23 -20.80
CA ASN A 83 1.23 14.05 -20.88
C ASN A 83 2.73 14.37 -20.78
N LYS A 84 3.13 15.64 -20.92
CA LYS A 84 4.53 16.07 -20.76
C LYS A 84 4.96 16.21 -19.30
N ILE A 85 4.05 16.11 -18.33
CA ILE A 85 4.39 16.16 -16.90
C ILE A 85 5.14 14.85 -16.54
N PRO A 86 6.47 14.90 -16.32
CA PRO A 86 7.29 13.70 -16.24
C PRO A 86 7.42 13.26 -14.77
N ASP A 87 6.50 12.43 -14.29
CA ASP A 87 6.68 11.66 -13.06
C ASP A 87 5.75 10.42 -13.02
N TYR A 88 6.22 9.29 -12.48
CA TYR A 88 5.58 7.98 -12.56
C TYR A 88 4.25 7.86 -11.76
N PRO A 89 4.05 8.49 -10.58
CA PRO A 89 2.71 8.66 -10.03
C PRO A 89 1.87 9.66 -10.84
N THR A 90 2.46 10.75 -11.34
CA THR A 90 1.71 11.79 -12.06
C THR A 90 1.12 11.31 -13.38
N GLN A 91 1.80 10.43 -14.12
CA GLN A 91 1.26 9.83 -15.35
C GLN A 91 -0.02 9.00 -15.10
N MET A 92 -0.04 8.20 -14.03
CA MET A 92 -1.20 7.39 -13.67
C MET A 92 -2.36 8.27 -13.17
N LEU A 93 -2.04 9.38 -12.51
CA LEU A 93 -3.02 10.34 -12.01
C LEU A 93 -3.60 11.24 -13.09
N VAL A 94 -2.79 11.66 -14.05
CA VAL A 94 -3.28 12.34 -15.27
C VAL A 94 -4.26 11.41 -15.98
N PHE A 95 -3.95 10.11 -16.12
CA PHE A 95 -4.85 9.11 -16.69
C PHE A 95 -6.18 8.98 -15.93
N PHE A 96 -6.17 8.93 -14.59
CA PHE A 96 -7.40 8.94 -13.76
C PHE A 96 -8.11 10.30 -13.69
N SER A 97 -7.45 11.40 -14.07
CA SER A 97 -8.08 12.72 -14.17
C SER A 97 -8.86 12.91 -15.47
N LEU A 98 -8.63 12.04 -16.48
CA LEU A 98 -9.34 12.08 -17.75
C LEU A 98 -10.80 11.62 -17.61
N PRO A 99 -11.71 12.17 -18.44
CA PRO A 99 -13.04 11.59 -18.64
C PRO A 99 -12.94 10.10 -18.96
N SER A 100 -13.88 9.31 -18.46
CA SER A 100 -13.88 7.85 -18.63
C SER A 100 -13.81 7.41 -20.09
N SER A 101 -14.35 8.20 -21.02
CA SER A 101 -14.31 7.95 -22.48
C SER A 101 -12.93 8.07 -23.12
N MET A 102 -11.93 8.63 -22.41
CA MET A 102 -10.57 8.84 -22.92
C MET A 102 -9.53 7.98 -22.20
N ARG A 103 -9.95 7.16 -21.23
CA ARG A 103 -9.08 6.14 -20.62
C ARG A 103 -9.04 4.95 -21.59
N LEU A 104 -7.85 4.50 -21.98
CA LEU A 104 -7.69 3.25 -22.74
C LEU A 104 -8.30 2.10 -21.93
N GLU A 105 -9.23 1.36 -22.54
CA GLU A 105 -9.89 0.16 -21.98
C GLU A 105 -8.91 -1.01 -21.80
#